data_AF-A0A950J6P8-F1
#
_entry.id   AF-A0A950J6P8-F1
#
_cell.length_a   1.000
_cell.length_b   1.000
_cell.length_c   1.000
_cell.angle_alpha   90.00
_cell.angle_beta   90.00
_cell.angle_gamma   90.00
#
_symmetry.space_group_name_H-M   'P 1'
#
loop_
_entity.id
_entity.type
_entity.pdbx_description
1 polymer ?
#
loop_
_entity_poly.entity_id
_entity_poly.type
_entity_poly.pdbx_seq_one_letter_code
_entity_poly.pdbx_strand_id
1 'polypeptide(L)' 'MANKMLIDATHPEETRVVVVRGNRVEEFDFESANRRQLRGNIYLAKVTRVEPSLQAAF' A
#
# COMPACT_ATOMS: atom_id res chain seq x y z
N MET A 1 5.16 24.60 -14.74
CA MET A 1 4.54 23.32 -15.11
C MET A 1 4.08 22.61 -13.86
N ALA A 2 2.85 22.10 -13.85
CA ALA A 2 2.31 21.33 -12.73
C ALA A 2 2.91 19.92 -12.71
N ASN A 3 3.03 19.34 -11.52
CA ASN A 3 3.35 17.92 -11.38
C ASN A 3 2.12 17.10 -11.79
N LYS A 4 2.33 16.01 -12.53
CA LYS A 4 1.29 15.08 -12.93
C LYS A 4 1.55 13.73 -12.27
N MET A 5 0.50 13.08 -11.81
CA MET A 5 0.54 11.69 -11.37
C MET A 5 -0.07 10.82 -12.48
N LEU A 6 0.69 9.85 -12.98
CA LEU A 6 0.28 8.88 -13.98
C LEU A 6 0.14 7.52 -13.30
N ILE A 7 -0.98 6.84 -13.53
CA ILE A 7 -1.28 5.53 -12.94
C ILE A 7 -1.53 4.56 -14.09
N ASP A 8 -0.75 3.48 -14.12
CA ASP A 8 -0.90 2.36 -15.07
C ASP A 8 -1.34 1.11 -14.31
N ALA A 9 -2.55 0.65 -14.61
CA ALA A 9 -3.16 -0.56 -14.06
C ALA A 9 -3.60 -1.52 -15.18
N THR A 10 -2.97 -1.44 -16.36
CA THR A 10 -3.26 -2.34 -17.50
C THR A 10 -2.86 -3.79 -17.22
N HIS A 11 -1.87 -3.98 -16.35
CA HIS A 11 -1.32 -5.25 -15.94
C HIS A 11 -1.97 -5.70 -14.61
N PRO A 12 -2.69 -6.84 -14.56
CA PRO A 12 -3.31 -7.30 -13.31
C PRO A 12 -2.30 -7.73 -12.23
N GLU A 13 -1.07 -8.05 -12.62
CA GLU A 13 0.00 -8.44 -11.72
C GLU A 13 0.60 -7.27 -10.92
N GLU A 14 0.50 -6.04 -11.43
CA GLU A 14 1.06 -4.85 -10.79
C GLU A 14 0.40 -3.54 -11.22
N THR A 15 0.30 -2.60 -10.29
CA THR A 15 -0.08 -1.21 -10.58
C THR A 15 1.14 -0.31 -10.43
N ARG A 16 1.40 0.55 -11.40
CA ARG A 16 2.54 1.47 -11.41
C ARG A 16 2.06 2.91 -11.27
N VAL A 17 2.73 3.69 -10.44
CA VAL A 17 2.42 5.11 -10.22
C VAL A 17 3.67 5.94 -10.45
N VAL A 18 3.55 6.99 -11.26
CA VAL A 18 4.67 7.88 -11.61
C VAL A 18 4.29 9.32 -11.36
N VAL A 19 5.13 10.06 -10.65
CA VAL A 19 5.02 11.52 -10.54
C VAL A 19 6.01 12.14 -11.53
N VAL A 20 5.49 12.92 -12.47
CA VAL A 20 6.28 13.59 -13.51
C VAL A 20 6.17 15.10 -13.40
N ARG A 21 7.27 15.80 -13.70
CA ARG A 21 7.31 17.25 -13.89
C ARG A 21 7.75 17.56 -15.31
N GLY A 22 6.80 17.96 -16.16
CA GLY A 22 7.03 18.02 -17.60
C GLY A 22 7.23 16.62 -18.18
N ASN A 23 8.40 16.33 -18.75
CA ASN A 23 8.78 15.01 -19.28
C ASN A 23 9.81 14.28 -18.41
N ARG A 24 10.07 14.77 -17.20
CA ARG A 24 11.02 14.16 -16.25
C ARG A 24 10.25 13.40 -15.17
N VAL A 25 10.69 12.17 -14.89
CA VAL A 25 10.23 11.38 -13.75
C VAL A 25 10.90 11.91 -12.49
N GLU A 26 10.08 12.22 -11.49
CA GLU A 26 10.55 12.63 -10.16
C GLU A 26 10.44 11.47 -9.18
N GLU A 27 9.30 10.76 -9.18
CA GLU A 27 9.08 9.56 -8.36
C GLU A 27 8.43 8.46 -9.19
N PHE A 28 8.76 7.22 -8.83
CA PHE A 28 8.20 6.00 -9.39
C PHE A 28 7.96 5.04 -8.23
N ASP A 29 6.75 4.48 -8.17
CA ASP A 29 6.41 3.42 -7.24
C ASP A 29 5.53 2.37 -7.95
N PHE A 30 5.47 1.16 -7.40
CA PHE A 30 4.59 0.11 -7.91
C PHE A 30 4.10 -0.81 -6.80
N GLU A 31 2.89 -1.30 -6.97
CA GLU A 31 2.28 -2.30 -6.09
C GLU A 31 2.13 -3.61 -6.84
N SER A 32 2.73 -4.68 -6.31
CA SER A 32 2.54 -6.04 -6.84
C SER A 32 1.34 -6.71 -6.19
N ALA A 33 0.49 -7.36 -6.99
CA ALA A 33 -0.67 -8.11 -6.51
C ALA A 33 -0.30 -9.21 -5.50
N ASN A 34 0.90 -9.78 -5.63
CA ASN A 34 1.39 -10.88 -4.79
C ASN A 34 2.08 -10.42 -3.50
N ARG A 35 2.30 -9.12 -3.32
CA ARG A 35 3.02 -8.57 -2.16
C ARG A 35 2.27 -7.37 -1.57
N ARG A 36 1.09 -7.63 -1.02
CA ARG A 36 0.30 -6.62 -0.32
C ARG A 36 0.98 -6.20 0.98
N GLN A 37 1.19 -4.90 1.15
CA GLN A 37 1.68 -4.35 2.40
C GLN A 37 0.53 -4.27 3.41
N LEU A 38 0.62 -5.05 4.49
CA LEU A 38 -0.41 -5.07 5.55
C LEU A 38 -0.11 -4.08 6.69
N ARG A 39 1.13 -3.57 6.76
CA ARG A 39 1.57 -2.65 7.82
C ARG A 39 0.88 -1.30 7.65
N GLY A 40 0.28 -0.80 8.73
CA GLY A 40 -0.44 0.48 8.75
C GLY A 40 -1.94 0.35 8.48
N ASN A 41 -2.41 -0.84 8.09
CA ASN A 41 -3.82 -1.09 7.89
C ASN A 41 -4.57 -1.03 9.24
N ILE A 42 -5.78 -0.49 9.20
CA ILE A 42 -6.67 -0.36 10.35
C ILE A 42 -7.88 -1.26 10.11
N TYR A 43 -8.21 -2.10 11.09
CA TYR A 43 -9.30 -3.07 10.99
C TYR A 43 -10.26 -2.91 12.17
N LEU A 44 -11.56 -3.08 11.91
CA LEU A 44 -12.52 -3.40 12.96
C LEU A 44 -12.47 -4.90 13.22
N ALA A 45 -12.04 -5.30 14.41
CA ALA A 45 -11.88 -6.69 14.79
C ALA A 45 -12.58 -7.00 16.12
N LYS A 46 -12.90 -8.29 16.33
CA LYS A 46 -13.42 -8.81 17.59
C LYS A 46 -12.30 -9.54 18.33
N VAL A 47 -12.11 -9.23 19.60
CA VAL A 47 -11.19 -9.98 20.47
C VAL A 47 -11.71 -11.41 20.62
N THR A 48 -10.87 -12.38 20.30
CA THR A 48 -11.18 -13.81 20.40
C THR A 48 -10.78 -14.40 21.74
N ARG A 49 -9.69 -13.90 22.35
CA ARG A 49 -9.16 -14.42 23.61
C ARG A 49 -8.28 -13.40 24.32
N VAL A 50 -8.27 -13.47 25.65
CA VAL A 50 -7.37 -12.69 26.53
C VAL A 50 -6.41 -13.65 27.22
N GLU A 51 -5.11 -13.36 27.17
CA GLU A 51 -4.04 -14.18 27.76
C GLU A 51 -3.27 -13.35 28.82
N PRO A 52 -3.72 -13.34 30.09
CA PRO A 52 -3.16 -12.48 31.12
C PRO A 52 -1.67 -12.68 31.39
N SER A 53 -1.20 -13.94 31.32
CA SER A 53 0.22 -14.27 31.53
C SER A 53 1.14 -13.64 30.50
N LEU A 54 0.64 -13.39 29.28
CA LEU A 54 1.38 -12.71 28.21
C LEU A 54 1.11 -11.19 28.20
N GLN A 55 0.20 -10.70 29.05
CA GLN A 55 -0.32 -9.34 29.00
C GLN A 55 -0.82 -8.96 27.60
N ALA A 56 -1.51 -9.89 26.93
CA ALA A 56 -1.94 -9.76 25.54
C ALA A 56 -3.39 -10.20 25.31
N ALA A 57 -3.97 -9.77 24.19
CA ALA A 57 -5.26 -10.22 23.67
C ALA A 57 -5.14 -10.44 22.17
N PHE A 58 -5.84 -11.46 21.67
CA PHE A 58 -5.84 -11.90 20.28
C PHE A 58 -7.25 -11.84 19.72
#